data_AF-A0A0H1R8D7-F1
#
_entry.id   AF-A0A0H1R8D7-F1
#
_cell.length_a   1.000
_cell.length_b   1.000
_cell.length_c   1.000
_cell.angle_alpha   90.00
_cell.angle_beta   90.00
_cell.angle_gamma   90.00
#
_symmetry.space_group_name_H-M   'P 1'
#
loop_
_entity.id
_entity.type
_entity.pdbx_description
1 polymer ?
#
loop_
_entity_poly.entity_id
_entity_poly.type
_entity_poly.pdbx_seq_one_letter_code
_entity_poly.pdbx_strand_id
1 'polypeptide(L)'
;MSDHEIQLTERDYYLLGVLAEEVRGHTQALRRYPEDGVVRLVRGGYLERVTLPAWNGREAKHYRITPKGRAAWRTHRFTDPKPSHEE
;
A
#
# COMPACT_ATOMS: atom_id res chain seq x y z
N MET A 1 0.82 14.59 -19.23
CA MET A 1 0.30 13.30 -18.71
C MET A 1 -0.30 13.61 -17.36
N SER A 2 -1.62 13.56 -17.24
CA SER A 2 -2.33 14.14 -16.10
C SER A 2 -1.99 13.41 -14.79
N ASP A 3 -1.27 14.12 -13.91
CA ASP A 3 -1.11 13.84 -12.48
C ASP A 3 -2.48 13.88 -11.80
N HIS A 4 -3.30 12.85 -12.03
CA HIS A 4 -4.42 12.59 -11.13
C HIS A 4 -3.85 11.92 -9.89
N GLU A 5 -3.37 12.74 -8.95
CA GLU A 5 -3.11 12.29 -7.59
C GLU A 5 -4.38 11.67 -7.04
N ILE A 6 -4.39 10.34 -6.96
CA ILE A 6 -5.47 9.62 -6.31
C ILE A 6 -5.47 10.02 -4.83
N GLN A 7 -6.63 10.41 -4.31
CA GLN A 7 -6.78 10.64 -2.88
C GLN A 7 -6.69 9.28 -2.16
N LEU A 8 -5.67 9.14 -1.32
CA LEU A 8 -5.46 7.95 -0.50
C LEU A 8 -6.38 7.99 0.73
N THR A 9 -7.05 6.87 0.99
CA THR A 9 -7.86 6.66 2.20
C THR A 9 -7.02 6.13 3.34
N GLU A 10 -7.52 6.18 4.59
CA GLU A 10 -6.86 5.55 5.74
C GLU A 10 -6.56 4.06 5.49
N ARG A 11 -7.47 3.36 4.81
CA ARG A 11 -7.29 1.95 4.44
C ARG A 11 -6.11 1.76 3.47
N ASP A 12 -5.93 2.70 2.54
CA ASP A 12 -4.79 2.68 1.61
C ASP A 12 -3.49 2.91 2.36
N TYR A 13 -3.45 3.89 3.27
CA TYR A 13 -2.28 4.13 4.11
C TYR A 13 -1.95 2.94 5.01
N TYR A 14 -2.95 2.27 5.59
CA TYR A 14 -2.76 1.04 6.34
C TYR A 14 -2.11 -0.06 5.48
N LEU A 15 -2.60 -0.28 4.25
CA LEU A 15 -2.01 -1.26 3.34
C LEU A 15 -0.58 -0.90 2.97
N LEU A 16 -0.31 0.38 2.67
CA LEU A 16 1.04 0.87 2.41
C LEU A 16 1.95 0.67 3.62
N GLY A 17 1.47 0.90 4.83
CA GLY A 17 2.22 0.63 6.07
C GLY A 17 2.57 -0.85 6.23
N VAL A 18 1.59 -1.74 6.06
CA VAL A 18 1.79 -3.21 6.14
C VAL A 18 2.86 -3.68 5.14
N LEU A 19 2.86 -3.13 3.92
CA LEU A 19 3.85 -3.45 2.90
C LEU A 19 5.20 -2.76 3.12
N ALA A 20 5.21 -1.55 3.69
CA ALA A 20 6.42 -0.78 3.97
C ALA A 20 7.25 -1.40 5.10
N GLU A 21 6.58 -1.92 6.13
CA GLU A 21 7.18 -2.48 7.35
C GLU A 21 7.46 -3.98 7.25
N GLU A 22 7.19 -4.58 6.08
CA GLU A 22 7.39 -6.02 5.81
C GLU A 22 6.77 -6.90 6.90
N VAL A 23 5.62 -6.47 7.44
CA VAL A 23 4.98 -7.15 8.56
C VAL A 23 4.66 -8.59 8.14
N ARG A 24 4.99 -9.55 9.01
CA ARG A 24 4.61 -10.95 8.82
C ARG A 24 3.10 -11.02 8.56
N GLY A 25 2.69 -11.55 7.40
CA GLY A 25 1.28 -11.66 7.01
C GLY A 25 0.77 -10.61 6.02
N HIS A 26 1.63 -9.78 5.41
CA HIS A 26 1.22 -8.82 4.36
C HIS A 26 0.41 -9.47 3.22
N THR A 27 0.68 -10.74 2.87
CA THR A 27 -0.10 -11.51 1.90
C THR A 27 -1.56 -11.69 2.33
N GLN A 28 -1.83 -11.84 3.62
CA GLN A 28 -3.19 -11.97 4.15
C GLN A 28 -3.91 -10.62 4.18
N ALA A 29 -3.21 -9.53 4.50
CA ALA A 29 -3.75 -8.18 4.41
C ALA A 29 -4.15 -7.84 2.95
N LEU A 30 -3.28 -8.17 1.97
CA LEU A 30 -3.58 -8.02 0.55
C LEU A 30 -4.81 -8.83 0.11
N ARG A 31 -4.98 -10.06 0.59
CA ARG A 31 -6.17 -10.90 0.28
C ARG A 31 -7.48 -10.32 0.80
N ARG A 32 -7.44 -9.57 1.91
CA ARG A 32 -8.61 -8.90 2.51
C ARG A 32 -8.83 -7.49 1.97
N TYR A 33 -7.92 -6.99 1.13
CA TYR A 33 -8.05 -5.69 0.50
C TYR A 33 -8.90 -5.80 -0.77
N PRO A 34 -9.84 -4.87 -1.02
CA PRO A 34 -10.64 -4.88 -2.24
C PRO A 34 -9.75 -4.78 -3.48
N GLU A 35 -9.99 -5.61 -4.49
CA GLU A 35 -9.16 -5.65 -5.71
C GLU A 35 -9.13 -4.29 -6.42
N ASP A 36 -10.27 -3.59 -6.47
CA ASP A 36 -10.38 -2.25 -7.05
C ASP A 36 -9.47 -1.22 -6.35
N GLY A 37 -9.33 -1.34 -5.03
CA GLY A 37 -8.43 -0.49 -4.25
C GLY A 37 -6.97 -0.76 -4.58
N VAL A 38 -6.58 -2.03 -4.73
CA VAL A 38 -5.21 -2.38 -5.15
C VAL A 38 -4.92 -1.88 -6.57
N VAL A 39 -5.87 -2.06 -7.50
CA VAL A 39 -5.74 -1.59 -8.88
C VAL A 39 -5.59 -0.07 -8.93
N ARG A 40 -6.35 0.67 -8.12
CA ARG A 40 -6.22 2.12 -7.98
C ARG A 40 -4.82 2.50 -7.51
N LEU A 41 -4.30 1.86 -6.47
CA LEU A 41 -2.95 2.13 -5.95
C LEU A 41 -1.84 1.79 -6.95
N VAL A 42 -2.02 0.75 -7.76
CA VAL A 42 -1.11 0.43 -8.86
C VAL A 42 -1.16 1.51 -9.93
N ARG A 43 -2.34 1.93 -10.36
CA ARG A 43 -2.50 3.04 -11.34
C ARG A 43 -1.94 4.35 -10.83
N GLY A 44 -2.07 4.63 -9.53
CA GLY A 44 -1.48 5.81 -8.89
C GLY A 44 0.04 5.72 -8.66
N GLY A 45 0.65 4.58 -8.95
CA GLY A 45 2.09 4.34 -8.80
C GLY A 45 2.56 4.14 -7.37
N TYR A 46 1.65 3.88 -6.41
CA TYR A 46 1.99 3.61 -5.01
C TYR A 46 2.35 2.13 -4.78
N LEU A 47 1.79 1.24 -5.62
CA LEU A 47 2.10 -0.18 -5.66
C LEU A 47 2.56 -0.61 -7.05
N GLU A 48 3.34 -1.68 -7.10
CA GLU A 48 3.74 -2.36 -8.32
C GLU A 48 3.25 -3.81 -8.26
N ARG A 49 2.67 -4.28 -9.37
CA ARG A 49 2.29 -5.69 -9.52
C ARG A 49 3.50 -6.47 -10.02
N VAL A 50 3.91 -7.47 -9.24
CA VAL A 50 4.99 -8.39 -9.59
C VAL A 50 4.38 -9.77 -9.82
N THR A 51 4.72 -10.39 -10.95
CA THR A 51 4.34 -11.77 -11.21
C THR A 51 5.50 -12.67 -10.79
N LEU A 52 5.27 -13.54 -9.82
CA LEU A 52 6.27 -14.51 -9.38
C LEU A 52 5.83 -15.93 -9.77
N PRO A 53 6.77 -16.79 -10.21
CA PRO A 53 6.47 -18.19 -10.43
C PRO A 53 6.13 -18.84 -9.08
N ALA A 54 4.93 -19.42 -8.98
CA ALA A 54 4.59 -20.25 -7.83
C ALA A 54 5.14 -21.66 -8.02
N TRP A 55 5.35 -22.34 -6.90
CA TRP A 55 5.85 -23.72 -6.82
C TRP A 55 5.03 -24.74 -7.62
N ASN A 56 3.78 -24.44 -7.95
CA ASN A 56 2.87 -25.28 -8.74
C ASN A 56 2.85 -24.91 -10.24
N GLY A 57 3.81 -24.13 -10.72
CA GLY A 57 3.89 -23.68 -12.11
C GLY A 57 2.83 -22.63 -12.51
N ARG A 58 2.01 -22.15 -11.56
CA ARG A 58 1.08 -21.04 -11.80
C ARG A 58 1.74 -19.71 -11.48
N GLU A 59 1.26 -18.66 -12.12
CA GLU A 59 1.66 -17.29 -11.80
C GLU A 59 0.93 -16.80 -10.53
N ALA A 60 1.68 -16.42 -9.50
CA ALA A 60 1.11 -15.73 -8.35
C ALA A 60 1.21 -14.21 -8.55
N LYS A 61 0.09 -13.51 -8.37
CA LYS A 61 0.07 -12.05 -8.32
C LYS A 61 0.62 -11.60 -6.98
N HIS A 62 1.78 -10.95 -6.98
CA HIS A 62 2.35 -10.27 -5.83
C HIS A 62 2.25 -8.76 -6.03
N TYR A 63 2.21 -8.03 -4.91
CA TYR A 63 2.22 -6.57 -4.93
C TYR A 63 3.35 -6.08 -4.03
N ARG A 64 4.12 -5.12 -4.54
CA ARG A 64 5.23 -4.49 -3.84
C ARG A 64 4.95 -3.00 -3.69
N ILE A 65 5.32 -2.43 -2.55
CA ILE A 65 5.28 -0.99 -2.36
C ILE A 65 6.39 -0.29 -3.15
N THR A 66 6.05 0.76 -3.88
CA THR A 66 7.01 1.59 -4.63
C THR A 66 7.66 2.64 -3.72
N PRO A 67 8.72 3.34 -4.16
CA PRO A 67 9.25 4.49 -3.44
C PRO A 67 8.18 5.58 -3.16
N LYS A 68 7.28 5.82 -4.13
CA LYS A 68 6.14 6.76 -3.98
C LYS A 68 5.17 6.30 -2.89
N GLY A 69 4.79 5.03 -2.91
CA GLY A 69 3.97 4.40 -1.86
C GLY A 69 4.57 4.56 -0.47
N ARG A 70 5.88 4.31 -0.35
CA ARG A 70 6.61 4.41 0.91
C ARG A 70 6.70 5.85 1.42
N ALA A 71 6.92 6.81 0.52
CA ALA A 71 6.93 8.22 0.88
C ALA A 71 5.56 8.68 1.39
N ALA A 72 4.48 8.31 0.70
CA ALA A 72 3.11 8.63 1.10
C ALA A 72 2.76 8.07 2.49
N TRP A 73 3.12 6.80 2.75
CA TRP A 73 2.96 6.20 4.09
C TRP A 73 3.73 6.97 5.16
N ARG A 74 5.00 7.30 4.91
CA ARG A 74 5.82 8.04 5.89
C ARG A 74 5.23 9.40 6.20
N THR A 75 4.82 10.17 5.19
CA THR A 75 4.18 11.47 5.41
C THR A 75 2.95 11.31 6.29
N HIS A 76 2.05 10.37 5.97
CA HIS A 76 0.85 10.11 6.75
C HIS A 76 1.14 9.71 8.20
N ARG A 77 2.08 8.78 8.41
CA ARG A 77 2.50 8.27 9.74
C ARG A 77 3.03 9.37 10.67
N PHE A 78 3.59 10.44 10.12
CA PHE A 78 4.14 11.56 10.90
C PHE A 78 3.27 12.83 10.89
N THR A 79 2.14 12.81 10.17
CA THR A 79 1.14 13.89 10.20
C THR A 79 0.02 13.68 11.21
N ASP A 80 0.00 12.56 11.95
CA ASP A 80 -0.86 12.43 13.12
C ASP A 80 -0.45 13.52 14.13
N PRO A 81 -1.29 14.55 14.38
CA PRO A 81 -0.98 15.50 15.41
C PRO A 81 -0.95 14.72 16.72
N LYS A 82 0.15 14.82 17.46
CA LYS A 82 0.18 14.44 18.88
C LYS A 82 -1.15 14.89 19.49
N PRO A 83 -1.87 14.03 20.25
CA PRO A 83 -2.98 14.52 21.04
C PRO A 83 -2.43 15.66 21.89
N SER A 84 -2.90 16.86 21.64
CA SER A 84 -2.70 18.01 22.50
C SER A 84 -3.26 17.58 23.85
N HIS A 85 -2.38 17.15 24.75
CA HIS A 85 -2.70 17.16 26.16
C HIS A 85 -2.82 18.64 26.53
N GLU A 86 -4.05 19.15 26.49
CA GLU A 86 -4.41 20.36 27.23
C GLU A 86 -4.25 20.03 28.72
N GLU A 87 -3.34 20.77 29.36
CA GLU A 87 -3.16 20.83 30.82
C GLU A 87 -4.31 21.61 31.49
#